data_AF-A0A328MTD3-F1
#
_entry.id   AF-A0A328MTD3-F1
#
_cell.length_a   1.000
_cell.length_b   1.000
_cell.length_c   1.000
_cell.angle_alpha   90.00
_cell.angle_beta   90.00
_cell.angle_gamma   90.00
#
_symmetry.space_group_name_H-M   'P 1'
#
loop_
_entity.id
_entity.type
_entity.pdbx_description
1 polymer ?
#
loop_
_entity_poly.entity_id
_entity_poly.type
_entity_poly.pdbx_seq_one_letter_code
_entity_poly.pdbx_strand_id
1 'polypeptide(L)'
;MSEEPVRLTVGATEVAEYVLDPALDARHGPRPYLHPVRTLGGTVVTDALPADHVWHLGASLAVQDVDGSNLWGGRTYVRDVGYTWRDDHGVIAHTGEVERSPGWYAHDLQWRDRAGGVLLTERRWLAASVVAPDAWRLDVESVLVAPDDREIRLGSPATNGRPGGAGYGGFFWRAAADGEPAVFTADAAGEETVNGSAAPWLALTGVGSGGGAYTLVFAGLGRDDRWFVRTGMYPGVCVAFAFDHPAVVPAGGSRHGRYQVWVADGTLDRDAVATLVATVP
;
A
#
# COMPACT_ATOMS: atom_id res chain seq x y z
N MET A 1 7.58 0.88 -27.33
CA MET A 1 6.30 0.16 -27.48
C MET A 1 5.73 0.11 -26.08
N SER A 2 4.57 0.72 -25.84
CA SER A 2 3.94 0.63 -24.51
C SER A 2 3.58 -0.83 -24.26
N GLU A 3 4.15 -1.43 -23.23
CA GLU A 3 3.70 -2.76 -22.77
C GLU A 3 2.21 -2.70 -22.45
N GLU A 4 1.50 -3.78 -22.78
CA GLU A 4 0.08 -3.91 -22.49
C GLU A 4 -0.14 -3.91 -20.96
N PRO A 5 -1.05 -3.07 -20.43
CA PRO A 5 -1.24 -2.95 -18.99
C PRO A 5 -1.56 -4.30 -18.36
N VAL A 6 -0.97 -4.58 -17.21
CA VAL A 6 -1.27 -5.79 -16.44
C VAL A 6 -2.64 -5.61 -15.81
N ARG A 7 -3.53 -6.59 -16.00
CA ARG A 7 -4.92 -6.55 -15.51
C ARG A 7 -5.15 -7.75 -14.60
N LEU A 8 -5.70 -7.50 -13.41
CA LEU A 8 -6.15 -8.54 -12.51
C LEU A 8 -7.65 -8.77 -12.73
N THR A 9 -8.03 -10.04 -12.86
CA THR A 9 -9.41 -10.46 -13.14
C THR A 9 -9.89 -11.45 -12.11
N VAL A 10 -11.18 -11.35 -11.78
CA VAL A 10 -11.91 -12.31 -10.96
C VAL A 10 -12.98 -12.94 -11.86
N GLY A 11 -12.77 -14.19 -12.28
CA GLY A 11 -13.55 -14.77 -13.36
C GLY A 11 -13.36 -13.99 -14.67
N ALA A 12 -14.45 -13.48 -15.24
CA ALA A 12 -14.42 -12.63 -16.44
C ALA A 12 -14.37 -11.12 -16.12
N THR A 13 -14.44 -10.74 -14.84
CA THR A 13 -14.51 -9.34 -14.42
C THR A 13 -13.12 -8.80 -14.14
N GLU A 14 -12.72 -7.72 -14.82
CA GLU A 14 -11.53 -6.97 -14.45
C GLU A 14 -11.77 -6.19 -13.16
N VAL A 15 -10.91 -6.41 -12.17
CA VAL A 15 -11.02 -5.76 -10.86
C VAL A 15 -9.91 -4.75 -10.60
N ALA A 16 -8.76 -4.85 -11.29
CA ALA A 16 -7.69 -3.89 -11.16
C ALA A 16 -6.78 -3.78 -12.39
N GLU A 17 -6.27 -2.58 -12.64
CA GLU A 17 -5.12 -2.33 -13.51
C GLU A 17 -3.85 -2.16 -12.66
N TYR A 18 -2.76 -2.80 -13.08
CA TYR A 18 -1.45 -2.71 -12.46
C TYR A 18 -0.46 -2.00 -13.39
N VAL A 19 -0.10 -0.78 -13.02
CA VAL A 19 0.86 0.05 -13.75
C VAL A 19 2.27 -0.33 -13.28
N LEU A 20 3.13 -0.76 -14.20
CA LEU A 20 4.47 -1.27 -13.87
C LEU A 20 5.54 -0.17 -13.81
N ASP A 21 5.55 0.71 -14.81
CA ASP A 21 6.57 1.75 -14.99
C ASP A 21 5.92 3.09 -15.33
N PRO A 22 5.35 3.78 -14.33
CA PRO A 22 4.66 5.03 -14.57
C PRO A 22 5.67 6.15 -14.89
N ALA A 23 5.45 6.86 -16.01
CA ALA A 23 6.26 8.01 -16.40
C ALA A 23 5.96 9.24 -15.51
N LEU A 24 6.57 9.25 -14.32
CA LEU A 24 6.39 10.29 -13.30
C LEU A 24 7.71 11.01 -13.01
N ASP A 25 7.61 12.26 -12.54
CA ASP A 25 8.74 12.96 -11.94
C ASP A 25 9.25 12.17 -10.73
N ALA A 26 10.58 12.08 -10.53
CA ALA A 26 11.18 11.35 -9.42
C ALA A 26 10.64 11.81 -8.06
N ARG A 27 10.31 13.10 -7.91
CA ARG A 27 9.71 13.68 -6.70
C ARG A 27 8.33 13.11 -6.38
N HIS A 28 7.67 12.41 -7.31
CA HIS A 28 6.39 11.75 -7.09
C HIS A 28 6.55 10.27 -6.71
N GLY A 29 7.79 9.77 -6.58
CA GLY A 29 8.11 8.41 -6.17
C GLY A 29 7.66 7.36 -7.19
N PRO A 30 8.21 7.33 -8.42
CA PRO A 30 7.82 6.36 -9.45
C PRO A 30 7.99 4.93 -8.92
N ARG A 31 6.93 4.13 -9.07
CA ARG A 31 6.85 2.73 -8.60
C ARG A 31 5.64 2.04 -9.23
N PRO A 32 5.62 0.70 -9.28
CA PRO A 32 4.42 -0.02 -9.64
C PRO A 32 3.27 0.22 -8.66
N TYR A 33 2.05 0.37 -9.16
CA TYR A 33 0.84 0.55 -8.35
C TYR A 33 -0.42 0.02 -9.03
N LEU A 34 -1.41 -0.36 -8.22
CA LEU A 34 -2.74 -0.77 -8.68
C LEU A 34 -3.69 0.43 -8.67
N HIS A 35 -4.13 0.85 -9.85
CA HIS A 35 -5.23 1.80 -10.02
C HIS A 35 -5.69 1.82 -11.48
N PRO A 36 -7.00 1.88 -11.74
CA PRO A 36 -8.10 1.79 -10.77
C PRO A 36 -8.29 0.37 -10.23
N VAL A 37 -8.61 0.25 -8.94
CA VAL A 37 -9.13 -0.98 -8.32
C VAL A 37 -10.63 -0.80 -8.10
N ARG A 38 -11.43 -1.85 -8.34
CA ARG A 38 -12.90 -1.80 -8.30
C ARG A 38 -13.53 -2.90 -7.46
N THR A 39 -14.70 -2.61 -6.90
CA THR A 39 -15.65 -3.66 -6.44
C THR A 39 -16.19 -4.45 -7.64
N LEU A 40 -16.88 -5.57 -7.40
CA LEU A 40 -17.50 -6.34 -8.48
C LEU A 40 -18.65 -5.57 -9.15
N GLY A 41 -19.34 -4.71 -8.39
CA GLY A 41 -20.32 -3.74 -8.90
C GLY A 41 -19.70 -2.55 -9.65
N GLY A 42 -18.37 -2.44 -9.73
CA GLY A 42 -17.67 -1.45 -10.54
C GLY A 42 -17.32 -0.14 -9.83
N THR A 43 -17.56 -0.02 -8.52
CA THR A 43 -17.17 1.16 -7.73
C THR A 43 -15.65 1.22 -7.63
N VAL A 44 -15.04 2.33 -8.06
CA VAL A 44 -13.58 2.55 -7.92
C VAL A 44 -13.26 2.84 -6.46
N VAL A 45 -12.31 2.09 -5.90
CA VAL A 45 -11.93 2.11 -4.48
C VAL A 45 -10.50 2.60 -4.22
N THR A 46 -9.76 2.92 -5.29
CA THR A 46 -8.44 3.57 -5.20
C THR A 46 -8.41 4.90 -5.91
N ASP A 47 -7.62 5.83 -5.40
CA ASP A 47 -7.32 7.11 -6.02
C ASP A 47 -5.80 7.22 -6.28
N ALA A 48 -5.41 7.92 -7.34
CA ALA A 48 -4.02 8.00 -7.79
C ALA A 48 -3.71 9.38 -8.38
N LEU A 49 -2.52 9.90 -8.05
CA LEU A 49 -2.10 11.26 -8.40
C LEU A 49 -3.08 12.36 -7.95
N PRO A 50 -3.67 12.28 -6.74
CA PRO A 50 -4.66 13.28 -6.33
C PRO A 50 -4.00 14.64 -6.10
N ALA A 51 -4.76 15.71 -6.33
CA ALA A 51 -4.23 17.07 -6.33
C ALA A 51 -3.63 17.51 -4.98
N ASP A 52 -4.09 16.93 -3.87
CA ASP A 52 -3.58 17.18 -2.51
C ASP A 52 -2.24 16.48 -2.26
N HIS A 53 -2.03 15.29 -2.84
CA HIS A 53 -0.88 14.43 -2.61
C HIS A 53 -0.52 13.65 -3.89
N VAL A 54 0.08 14.32 -4.87
CA VAL A 54 0.39 13.75 -6.21
C VAL A 54 1.32 12.53 -6.19
N TRP A 55 1.97 12.23 -5.06
CA TRP A 55 2.80 11.03 -4.86
C TRP A 55 2.02 9.83 -4.26
N HIS A 56 0.72 9.96 -4.02
CA HIS A 56 -0.14 8.84 -3.64
C HIS A 56 -0.59 8.08 -4.89
N LEU A 57 -0.22 6.81 -4.96
CA LEU A 57 -0.38 5.96 -6.13
C LEU A 57 -1.18 4.71 -5.77
N GLY A 58 -2.51 4.81 -5.86
CA GLY A 58 -3.44 3.70 -5.72
C GLY A 58 -3.16 2.78 -4.53
N ALA A 59 -3.08 1.47 -4.80
CA ALA A 59 -2.48 0.50 -3.89
C ALA A 59 -1.04 0.18 -4.33
N SER A 60 -0.05 0.47 -3.49
CA SER A 60 1.37 0.26 -3.79
C SER A 60 2.20 -0.04 -2.53
N LEU A 61 3.38 -0.64 -2.73
CA LEU A 61 4.37 -0.82 -1.68
C LEU A 61 5.47 0.24 -1.84
N ALA A 62 5.67 1.08 -0.83
CA ALA A 62 6.71 2.11 -0.82
C ALA A 62 7.03 2.58 0.60
N VAL A 63 8.27 3.04 0.82
CA VAL A 63 8.73 3.55 2.12
C VAL A 63 9.34 4.94 1.91
N GLN A 64 9.08 5.86 2.85
CA GLN A 64 9.54 7.25 2.74
C GLN A 64 11.04 7.41 3.03
N ASP A 65 11.63 6.51 3.81
CA ASP A 65 13.04 6.54 4.16
C ASP A 65 13.63 5.13 4.05
N VAL A 66 14.47 4.92 3.05
CA VAL A 66 15.22 3.68 2.82
C VAL A 66 16.69 4.04 2.82
N ASP A 67 17.35 3.89 3.97
CA ASP A 67 18.71 4.41 4.22
C ASP A 67 18.93 5.86 3.76
N GLY A 68 17.97 6.73 4.05
CA GLY A 68 17.99 8.15 3.67
C GLY A 68 17.49 8.45 2.27
N SER A 69 17.09 7.44 1.49
CA SER A 69 16.47 7.61 0.16
C SER A 69 14.95 7.63 0.26
N ASN A 70 14.31 8.60 -0.40
CA ASN A 70 12.86 8.71 -0.42
C ASN A 70 12.26 7.99 -1.63
N LEU A 71 11.62 6.84 -1.38
CA LEU A 71 10.94 6.04 -2.43
C LEU A 71 9.41 6.19 -2.40
N TRP A 72 8.89 7.02 -1.50
CA TRP A 72 7.47 7.35 -1.39
C TRP A 72 7.09 8.50 -2.33
N GLY A 73 8.00 9.47 -2.50
CA GLY A 73 7.75 10.75 -3.13
C GLY A 73 7.41 11.86 -2.12
N GLY A 74 7.14 13.06 -2.64
CA GLY A 74 6.83 14.24 -1.85
C GLY A 74 8.02 14.74 -1.02
N ARG A 75 7.71 15.49 0.04
CA ARG A 75 8.73 16.07 0.93
C ARG A 75 9.23 15.03 1.94
N THR A 76 10.52 15.05 2.22
CA THR A 76 11.14 14.26 3.30
C THR A 76 10.95 15.00 4.63
N TYR A 77 10.62 14.28 5.70
CA TYR A 77 10.51 14.90 7.02
C TYR A 77 11.89 14.98 7.67
N VAL A 78 12.33 16.19 8.00
CA VAL A 78 13.61 16.43 8.68
C VAL A 78 13.33 16.84 10.13
N ARG A 79 13.95 16.14 11.08
CA ARG A 79 13.82 16.43 12.52
C ARG A 79 14.07 17.91 12.79
N ASP A 80 13.24 18.52 13.62
CA ASP A 80 13.28 19.93 14.04
C ASP A 80 13.15 20.98 12.92
N VAL A 81 13.00 20.56 11.66
CA VAL A 81 12.80 21.43 10.49
C VAL A 81 11.42 21.25 9.87
N GLY A 82 10.90 20.01 9.87
CA GLY A 82 9.64 19.63 9.25
C GLY A 82 9.82 19.07 7.83
N TYR A 83 8.70 18.91 7.12
CA TYR A 83 8.71 18.47 5.72
C TYR A 83 9.55 19.43 4.88
N THR A 84 10.48 18.91 4.08
CA THR A 84 11.42 19.70 3.27
C THR A 84 11.59 19.05 1.91
N TRP A 85 11.60 19.85 0.85
CA TRP A 85 12.00 19.35 -0.47
C TRP A 85 13.50 19.09 -0.44
N ARG A 86 13.88 17.85 -0.69
CA ARG A 86 15.26 17.38 -0.77
C ARG A 86 15.47 16.74 -2.14
N ASP A 87 16.73 16.65 -2.51
CA ASP A 87 17.18 15.93 -3.69
C ASP A 87 17.62 14.52 -3.25
N ASP A 88 16.65 13.72 -2.78
CA ASP A 88 16.83 12.39 -2.18
C ASP A 88 15.90 11.33 -2.76
N HIS A 89 15.16 11.64 -3.83
CA HIS A 89 14.16 10.76 -4.42
C HIS A 89 14.78 9.65 -5.26
N GLY A 90 14.40 8.42 -4.94
CA GLY A 90 14.73 7.24 -5.74
C GLY A 90 13.52 6.71 -6.53
N VAL A 91 13.61 5.45 -6.95
CA VAL A 91 12.60 4.76 -7.75
C VAL A 91 12.48 3.30 -7.32
N ILE A 92 11.26 2.75 -7.35
CA ILE A 92 11.05 1.30 -7.28
C ILE A 92 10.82 0.82 -8.71
N ALA A 93 11.87 0.31 -9.36
CA ALA A 93 11.88 0.02 -10.78
C ALA A 93 11.40 -1.41 -11.05
N HIS A 94 10.51 -1.59 -12.03
CA HIS A 94 10.24 -2.89 -12.61
C HIS A 94 11.45 -3.40 -13.39
N THR A 95 11.86 -4.65 -13.14
CA THR A 95 13.05 -5.24 -13.77
C THR A 95 12.80 -6.52 -14.55
N GLY A 96 11.62 -7.14 -14.41
CA GLY A 96 11.25 -8.28 -15.23
C GLY A 96 9.94 -8.94 -14.80
N GLU A 97 9.10 -9.31 -15.77
CA GLU A 97 7.95 -10.17 -15.56
C GLU A 97 8.44 -11.61 -15.26
N VAL A 98 7.82 -12.24 -14.28
CA VAL A 98 8.13 -13.62 -13.87
C VAL A 98 7.00 -14.55 -14.29
N GLU A 99 5.76 -14.15 -14.01
CA GLU A 99 4.57 -14.91 -14.34
C GLU A 99 3.38 -13.99 -14.53
N ARG A 100 2.55 -14.29 -15.53
CA ARG A 100 1.29 -13.59 -15.79
C ARG A 100 0.21 -14.58 -16.18
N SER A 101 -0.90 -14.55 -15.46
CA SER A 101 -2.13 -15.27 -15.81
C SER A 101 -3.37 -14.49 -15.34
N PRO A 102 -4.59 -14.86 -15.74
CA PRO A 102 -5.79 -14.16 -15.31
C PRO A 102 -5.90 -14.11 -13.77
N GLY A 103 -5.88 -12.90 -13.21
CA GLY A 103 -5.95 -12.72 -11.75
C GLY A 103 -4.66 -13.00 -10.99
N TRP A 104 -3.54 -13.30 -11.66
CA TRP A 104 -2.25 -13.52 -11.01
C TRP A 104 -1.11 -12.83 -11.76
N TYR A 105 -0.22 -12.19 -11.00
CA TYR A 105 0.95 -11.55 -11.56
C TYR A 105 2.14 -11.63 -10.61
N ALA A 106 3.30 -11.99 -11.14
CA ALA A 106 4.56 -12.02 -10.40
C ALA A 106 5.65 -11.27 -11.18
N HIS A 107 6.44 -10.47 -10.47
CA HIS A 107 7.54 -9.72 -11.09
C HIS A 107 8.68 -9.40 -10.14
N ASP A 108 9.82 -9.10 -10.74
CA ASP A 108 11.00 -8.57 -10.07
C ASP A 108 11.03 -7.04 -10.10
N LEU A 109 11.52 -6.50 -8.99
CA LEU A 109 11.66 -5.08 -8.73
C LEU A 109 13.03 -4.77 -8.10
N GLN A 110 13.50 -3.54 -8.30
CA GLN A 110 14.64 -2.99 -7.58
C GLN A 110 14.28 -1.66 -6.95
N TRP A 111 14.57 -1.53 -5.65
CA TRP A 111 14.45 -0.29 -4.90
C TRP A 111 15.78 0.44 -5.06
N ARG A 112 15.78 1.55 -5.78
CA ARG A 112 16.99 2.27 -6.16
C ARG A 112 17.01 3.65 -5.55
N ASP A 113 18.17 4.08 -5.08
CA ASP A 113 18.42 5.46 -4.67
C ASP A 113 18.39 6.42 -5.88
N ARG A 114 18.54 7.72 -5.59
CA ARG A 114 18.56 8.77 -6.62
C ARG A 114 19.69 8.64 -7.66
N ALA A 115 20.79 7.98 -7.30
CA ALA A 115 21.94 7.76 -8.17
C ALA A 115 21.78 6.46 -9.00
N GLY A 116 20.69 5.72 -8.81
CA GLY A 116 20.41 4.44 -9.45
C GLY A 116 21.04 3.25 -8.72
N GLY A 117 21.67 3.46 -7.56
CA GLY A 117 22.22 2.40 -6.73
C GLY A 117 21.12 1.52 -6.14
N VAL A 118 21.27 0.21 -6.21
CA VAL A 118 20.28 -0.74 -5.66
C VAL A 118 20.40 -0.79 -4.14
N LEU A 119 19.31 -0.48 -3.45
CA LEU A 119 19.15 -0.58 -2.00
C LEU A 119 18.59 -1.94 -1.61
N LEU A 120 17.52 -2.37 -2.28
CA LEU A 120 16.86 -3.67 -2.08
C LEU A 120 16.47 -4.27 -3.43
N THR A 121 16.47 -5.59 -3.53
CA THR A 121 15.73 -6.32 -4.57
C THR A 121 14.41 -6.81 -4.01
N GLU A 122 13.38 -6.89 -4.86
CA GLU A 122 12.07 -7.38 -4.46
C GLU A 122 11.52 -8.36 -5.49
N ARG A 123 10.97 -9.47 -5.00
CA ARG A 123 10.00 -10.30 -5.75
C ARG A 123 8.62 -10.04 -5.19
N ARG A 124 7.66 -9.70 -6.06
CA ARG A 124 6.27 -9.42 -5.66
C ARG A 124 5.29 -10.29 -6.44
N TRP A 125 4.27 -10.78 -5.75
CA TRP A 125 3.14 -11.52 -6.29
C TRP A 125 1.83 -10.84 -5.96
N LEU A 126 0.92 -10.85 -6.91
CA LEU A 126 -0.43 -10.33 -6.80
C LEU A 126 -1.41 -11.44 -7.21
N ALA A 127 -2.44 -11.67 -6.39
CA ALA A 127 -3.51 -12.59 -6.70
C ALA A 127 -4.87 -11.93 -6.47
N ALA A 128 -5.82 -12.13 -7.39
CA ALA A 128 -7.21 -11.74 -7.23
C ALA A 128 -8.09 -13.00 -7.22
N SER A 129 -8.87 -13.18 -6.16
CA SER A 129 -9.75 -14.34 -5.99
C SER A 129 -11.17 -13.94 -5.60
N VAL A 130 -12.18 -14.66 -6.12
CA VAL A 130 -13.58 -14.53 -5.66
C VAL A 130 -13.67 -14.94 -4.19
N VAL A 131 -14.42 -14.19 -3.37
CA VAL A 131 -14.75 -14.58 -2.00
C VAL A 131 -16.26 -14.80 -1.84
N ALA A 132 -17.06 -13.88 -2.36
CA ALA A 132 -18.52 -13.91 -2.35
C ALA A 132 -19.07 -13.24 -3.64
N PRO A 133 -20.39 -13.31 -3.92
CA PRO A 133 -20.97 -12.65 -5.10
C PRO A 133 -20.73 -11.13 -5.18
N ASP A 134 -20.52 -10.49 -4.03
CA ASP A 134 -20.33 -9.05 -3.83
C ASP A 134 -18.95 -8.71 -3.26
N ALA A 135 -18.03 -9.68 -3.15
CA ALA A 135 -16.71 -9.46 -2.60
C ALA A 135 -15.63 -10.31 -3.28
N TRP A 136 -14.47 -9.71 -3.51
CA TRP A 136 -13.26 -10.40 -3.93
C TRP A 136 -12.08 -10.02 -3.03
N ARG A 137 -10.98 -10.76 -3.11
CA ARG A 137 -9.77 -10.54 -2.31
C ARG A 137 -8.56 -10.35 -3.21
N LEU A 138 -7.77 -9.33 -2.88
CA LEU A 138 -6.41 -9.13 -3.35
C LEU A 138 -5.44 -9.71 -2.32
N ASP A 139 -4.62 -10.68 -2.72
CA ASP A 139 -3.44 -11.09 -1.98
C ASP A 139 -2.21 -10.41 -2.59
N VAL A 140 -1.38 -9.78 -1.76
CA VAL A 140 -0.09 -9.19 -2.13
C VAL A 140 0.99 -9.85 -1.31
N GLU A 141 1.91 -10.54 -1.97
CA GLU A 141 3.09 -11.10 -1.33
C GLU A 141 4.35 -10.38 -1.83
N SER A 142 5.29 -10.12 -0.93
CA SER A 142 6.54 -9.42 -1.25
C SER A 142 7.69 -9.97 -0.42
N VAL A 143 8.84 -10.15 -1.07
CA VAL A 143 10.10 -10.46 -0.39
C VAL A 143 11.12 -9.40 -0.77
N LEU A 144 11.45 -8.53 0.19
CA LEU A 144 12.54 -7.56 0.08
C LEU A 144 13.83 -8.21 0.55
N VAL A 145 14.92 -8.09 -0.21
CA VAL A 145 16.23 -8.65 0.12
C VAL A 145 17.28 -7.55 0.11
N ALA A 146 18.06 -7.48 1.19
CA ALA A 146 19.20 -6.58 1.32
C ALA A 146 20.47 -7.19 0.71
N PRO A 147 21.42 -6.37 0.24
CA PRO A 147 22.71 -6.85 -0.22
C PRO A 147 23.50 -7.54 0.92
N ASP A 148 24.43 -8.42 0.56
CA ASP A 148 25.19 -9.25 1.52
C ASP A 148 26.12 -8.46 2.45
N ASP A 149 26.49 -7.24 2.08
CA ASP A 149 27.54 -6.45 2.74
C ASP A 149 27.01 -5.36 3.68
N ARG A 150 25.71 -5.08 3.69
CA ARG A 150 25.10 -4.04 4.55
C ARG A 150 23.64 -4.29 4.89
N GLU A 151 23.26 -3.91 6.11
CA GLU A 151 21.85 -3.80 6.49
C GLU A 151 21.18 -2.63 5.76
N ILE A 152 19.86 -2.70 5.59
CA ILE A 152 19.03 -1.61 5.08
C ILE A 152 18.01 -1.21 6.15
N ARG A 153 17.93 0.07 6.47
CA ARG A 153 16.95 0.63 7.41
C ARG A 153 15.76 1.21 6.66
N LEU A 154 14.57 0.84 7.13
CA LEU A 154 13.29 1.33 6.64
C LEU A 154 12.70 2.24 7.72
N GLY A 155 12.51 3.51 7.38
CA GLY A 155 11.98 4.55 8.25
C GLY A 155 10.70 5.18 7.72
N SER A 156 10.16 6.06 8.55
CA SER A 156 8.98 6.87 8.27
C SER A 156 9.21 8.30 8.79
N PRO A 157 8.32 9.26 8.50
CA PRO A 157 8.38 10.56 9.14
C PRO A 157 8.37 10.46 10.68
N ALA A 158 7.61 9.52 11.25
CA ALA A 158 7.55 9.34 12.70
C ALA A 158 8.91 8.94 13.28
N THR A 159 9.60 7.97 12.67
CA THR A 159 10.95 7.58 13.11
C THR A 159 11.97 8.71 12.89
N ASN A 160 11.70 9.59 11.93
CA ASN A 160 12.47 10.83 11.69
C ASN A 160 12.06 12.00 12.58
N GLY A 161 11.19 11.77 13.58
CA GLY A 161 10.84 12.72 14.63
C GLY A 161 9.57 13.52 14.38
N ARG A 162 8.72 13.12 13.43
CA ARG A 162 7.42 13.76 13.21
C ARG A 162 6.44 13.33 14.31
N PRO A 163 5.83 14.28 15.05
CA PRO A 163 4.80 13.95 16.02
C PRO A 163 3.50 13.49 15.35
N GLY A 164 2.58 12.94 16.15
CA GLY A 164 1.22 12.61 15.72
C GLY A 164 1.09 11.32 14.91
N GLY A 165 1.89 10.30 15.22
CA GLY A 165 1.74 8.95 14.66
C GLY A 165 1.83 8.91 13.14
N ALA A 166 2.83 9.59 12.57
CA ALA A 166 3.04 9.74 11.13
C ALA A 166 3.83 8.58 10.52
N GLY A 167 3.52 7.37 10.95
CA GLY A 167 4.29 6.17 10.71
C GLY A 167 4.12 5.55 9.33
N TYR A 168 3.68 6.30 8.32
CA TYR A 168 3.34 5.72 7.01
C TYR A 168 4.56 5.17 6.26
N GLY A 169 4.32 4.15 5.45
CA GLY A 169 5.32 3.45 4.64
C GLY A 169 5.19 1.93 4.79
N GLY A 170 5.33 1.19 3.69
CA GLY A 170 4.97 -0.23 3.58
C GLY A 170 3.88 -0.40 2.52
N PHE A 171 2.92 -1.31 2.75
CA PHE A 171 1.84 -1.56 1.77
C PHE A 171 0.70 -0.58 2.01
N PHE A 172 0.56 0.41 1.13
CA PHE A 172 -0.35 1.53 1.25
C PHE A 172 -1.46 1.51 0.22
N TRP A 173 -2.63 1.92 0.66
CA TRP A 173 -3.85 2.10 -0.12
C TRP A 173 -4.33 3.53 0.02
N ARG A 174 -4.27 4.29 -1.07
CA ARG A 174 -4.99 5.57 -1.21
C ARG A 174 -6.41 5.27 -1.68
N ALA A 175 -7.39 5.43 -0.81
CA ALA A 175 -8.79 5.13 -1.13
C ALA A 175 -9.43 6.29 -1.90
N ALA A 176 -10.37 5.96 -2.79
CA ALA A 176 -11.24 6.95 -3.44
C ALA A 176 -12.52 7.10 -2.61
N ALA A 177 -12.78 8.28 -2.06
CA ALA A 177 -13.98 8.52 -1.27
C ALA A 177 -14.56 9.91 -1.55
N ASP A 178 -15.88 9.98 -1.72
CA ASP A 178 -16.66 11.20 -1.65
C ASP A 178 -17.06 11.44 -0.19
N GLY A 179 -16.39 12.40 0.45
CA GLY A 179 -16.48 12.63 1.89
C GLY A 179 -15.49 11.81 2.72
N GLU A 180 -15.59 11.94 4.04
CA GLU A 180 -14.72 11.24 4.99
C GLU A 180 -15.20 9.79 5.18
N PRO A 181 -14.36 8.78 4.86
CA PRO A 181 -14.73 7.38 5.10
C PRO A 181 -14.66 7.03 6.59
N ALA A 182 -15.40 6.00 6.99
CA ALA A 182 -15.33 5.46 8.34
C ALA A 182 -14.30 4.32 8.42
N VAL A 183 -13.60 4.21 9.54
CA VAL A 183 -12.63 3.14 9.81
C VAL A 183 -12.91 2.46 11.14
N PHE A 184 -12.72 1.15 11.19
CA PHE A 184 -12.93 0.37 12.41
C PHE A 184 -12.14 -0.94 12.41
N THR A 185 -11.96 -1.50 13.60
CA THR A 185 -11.45 -2.85 13.84
C THR A 185 -12.52 -3.66 14.56
N ALA A 186 -12.19 -4.83 15.11
CA ALA A 186 -13.08 -5.58 16.00
C ALA A 186 -13.48 -4.75 17.24
N ASP A 187 -12.56 -3.95 17.78
CA ASP A 187 -12.69 -3.33 19.11
C ASP A 187 -12.62 -1.80 19.10
N ALA A 188 -12.23 -1.16 17.98
CA ALA A 188 -12.02 0.29 17.90
C ALA A 188 -12.67 0.92 16.66
N ALA A 189 -12.92 2.22 16.66
CA ALA A 189 -13.45 2.98 15.52
C ALA A 189 -12.92 4.43 15.50
N GLY A 190 -12.77 4.97 14.29
CA GLY A 190 -12.28 6.33 14.04
C GLY A 190 -10.77 6.40 13.90
N GLU A 191 -10.30 7.39 13.15
CA GLU A 191 -8.88 7.57 12.79
C GLU A 191 -7.95 7.51 14.02
N GLU A 192 -8.26 8.28 15.06
CA GLU A 192 -7.40 8.44 16.23
C GLU A 192 -7.14 7.13 16.98
N THR A 193 -8.17 6.29 17.15
CA THR A 193 -8.05 5.05 17.93
C THR A 193 -7.50 3.89 17.12
N VAL A 194 -7.69 3.90 15.80
CA VAL A 194 -7.26 2.82 14.91
C VAL A 194 -5.82 3.04 14.43
N ASN A 195 -5.38 4.29 14.25
CA ASN A 195 -4.02 4.62 13.82
C ASN A 195 -2.99 4.20 14.88
N GLY A 196 -2.03 3.37 14.49
CA GLY A 196 -1.01 2.78 15.36
C GLY A 196 -1.44 1.47 16.03
N SER A 197 -2.65 0.98 15.79
CA SER A 197 -3.09 -0.31 16.33
C SER A 197 -2.40 -1.49 15.64
N ALA A 198 -2.36 -2.64 16.32
CA ALA A 198 -2.04 -3.94 15.70
C ALA A 198 -3.25 -4.88 15.69
N ALA A 199 -4.43 -4.33 15.42
CA ALA A 199 -5.62 -5.17 15.26
C ALA A 199 -5.39 -6.20 14.13
N PRO A 200 -5.87 -7.45 14.25
CA PRO A 200 -5.66 -8.47 13.22
C PRO A 200 -6.17 -8.06 11.83
N TRP A 201 -7.22 -7.25 11.81
CA TRP A 201 -7.76 -6.63 10.60
C TRP A 201 -8.23 -5.21 10.88
N LEU A 202 -8.36 -4.44 9.80
CA LEU A 202 -8.91 -3.09 9.77
C LEU A 202 -9.89 -2.98 8.61
N ALA A 203 -11.04 -2.34 8.82
CA ALA A 203 -11.99 -2.03 7.76
C ALA A 203 -12.06 -0.52 7.51
N LEU A 204 -12.26 -0.15 6.25
CA LEU A 204 -12.60 1.18 5.78
C LEU A 204 -13.88 1.10 4.94
N THR A 205 -14.88 1.90 5.26
CA THR A 205 -16.11 2.02 4.47
C THR A 205 -16.21 3.42 3.88
N GLY A 206 -16.57 3.49 2.60
CA GLY A 206 -16.62 4.74 1.86
C GLY A 206 -17.67 4.71 0.76
N VAL A 207 -17.88 5.86 0.14
CA VAL A 207 -18.72 6.01 -1.05
C VAL A 207 -17.83 6.54 -2.16
N GLY A 208 -17.79 5.86 -3.30
CA GLY A 208 -17.04 6.33 -4.47
C GLY A 208 -17.73 7.52 -5.14
N SER A 209 -17.03 8.24 -6.02
CA SER A 209 -17.55 9.43 -6.72
C SER A 209 -18.82 9.18 -7.57
N GLY A 210 -19.10 7.93 -7.92
CA GLY A 210 -20.34 7.51 -8.58
C GLY A 210 -21.51 7.21 -7.64
N GLY A 211 -21.36 7.41 -6.33
CA GLY A 211 -22.37 7.14 -5.30
C GLY A 211 -22.44 5.68 -4.82
N GLY A 212 -21.59 4.80 -5.35
CA GLY A 212 -21.50 3.41 -4.91
C GLY A 212 -20.81 3.30 -3.55
N ALA A 213 -21.48 2.73 -2.55
CA ALA A 213 -20.86 2.37 -1.28
C ALA A 213 -19.94 1.15 -1.44
N TYR A 214 -18.86 1.10 -0.67
CA TYR A 214 -17.92 -0.01 -0.66
C TYR A 214 -17.30 -0.23 0.72
N THR A 215 -16.75 -1.42 0.91
CA THR A 215 -15.96 -1.79 2.08
C THR A 215 -14.61 -2.35 1.63
N LEU A 216 -13.54 -1.84 2.22
CA LEU A 216 -12.20 -2.43 2.17
C LEU A 216 -11.89 -3.04 3.53
N VAL A 217 -11.40 -4.27 3.54
CA VAL A 217 -10.90 -4.90 4.77
C VAL A 217 -9.45 -5.30 4.55
N PHE A 218 -8.56 -4.90 5.45
CA PHE A 218 -7.12 -5.13 5.37
C PHE A 218 -6.69 -6.09 6.47
N ALA A 219 -5.83 -7.06 6.12
CA ALA A 219 -5.17 -7.95 7.05
C ALA A 219 -3.72 -8.23 6.62
N GLY A 220 -2.95 -8.89 7.50
CA GLY A 220 -1.58 -9.30 7.20
C GLY A 220 -0.50 -8.38 7.76
N LEU A 221 -0.72 -7.79 8.95
CA LEU A 221 0.37 -7.14 9.68
C LEU A 221 1.49 -8.13 10.00
N GLY A 222 2.73 -7.75 9.77
CA GLY A 222 3.90 -8.42 10.33
C GLY A 222 4.00 -8.21 11.84
N ARG A 223 4.90 -8.95 12.51
CA ARG A 223 5.06 -8.98 13.97
C ARG A 223 5.16 -7.59 14.63
N ASP A 224 5.89 -6.68 14.00
CA ASP A 224 6.19 -5.35 14.53
C ASP A 224 5.52 -4.23 13.72
N ASP A 225 4.69 -4.59 12.73
CA ASP A 225 3.96 -3.65 11.89
C ASP A 225 2.74 -3.10 12.65
N ARG A 226 2.32 -1.90 12.26
CA ARG A 226 1.08 -1.29 12.76
C ARG A 226 0.20 -0.86 11.60
N TRP A 227 -1.09 -0.69 11.85
CA TRP A 227 -1.94 0.05 10.93
C TRP A 227 -1.59 1.53 11.01
N PHE A 228 -1.33 2.15 9.87
CA PHE A 228 -1.42 3.60 9.74
C PHE A 228 -2.71 3.96 9.02
N VAL A 229 -3.42 4.97 9.52
CA VAL A 229 -4.74 5.36 9.04
C VAL A 229 -4.86 6.87 8.99
N ARG A 230 -5.43 7.38 7.90
CA ARG A 230 -5.98 8.73 7.79
C ARG A 230 -7.35 8.63 7.12
N THR A 231 -8.31 9.42 7.61
CA THR A 231 -9.65 9.61 7.02
C THR A 231 -9.92 11.09 6.81
N GLY A 232 -9.53 11.96 7.75
CA GLY A 232 -9.88 13.38 7.73
C GLY A 232 -9.05 14.24 6.77
N MET A 233 -7.72 14.07 6.75
CA MET A 233 -6.85 14.81 5.81
C MET A 233 -6.88 14.21 4.41
N TYR A 234 -6.86 12.89 4.36
CA TYR A 234 -7.04 12.09 3.18
C TYR A 234 -7.36 10.65 3.58
N PRO A 235 -8.08 9.90 2.73
CA PRO A 235 -8.39 8.50 2.99
C PRO A 235 -7.20 7.59 2.61
N GLY A 236 -6.44 7.14 3.62
CA GLY A 236 -5.25 6.31 3.41
C GLY A 236 -5.04 5.29 4.51
N VAL A 237 -4.77 4.04 4.12
CA VAL A 237 -4.44 2.94 5.03
C VAL A 237 -3.11 2.32 4.60
N CYS A 238 -2.21 2.03 5.52
CA CYS A 238 -1.12 1.10 5.22
C CYS A 238 -0.80 0.13 6.34
N VAL A 239 -0.22 -1.00 5.96
CA VAL A 239 0.68 -1.77 6.80
C VAL A 239 1.96 -0.95 6.97
N ALA A 240 2.09 -0.29 8.12
CA ALA A 240 3.23 0.54 8.46
C ALA A 240 4.42 -0.30 8.92
N PHE A 241 5.50 -0.33 8.13
CA PHE A 241 6.73 -1.06 8.48
C PHE A 241 7.50 -0.41 9.62
N ALA A 242 7.38 0.92 9.74
CA ALA A 242 8.16 1.72 10.67
C ALA A 242 7.28 2.74 11.37
N PHE A 243 6.27 2.26 12.13
CA PHE A 243 5.29 3.16 12.73
C PHE A 243 5.92 4.05 13.83
N ASP A 244 6.59 3.43 14.81
CA ASP A 244 7.30 4.13 15.90
C ASP A 244 8.83 3.90 15.86
N HIS A 245 9.27 2.79 15.28
CA HIS A 245 10.67 2.38 15.23
C HIS A 245 11.07 2.00 13.81
N PRO A 246 12.29 2.32 13.35
CA PRO A 246 12.78 1.85 12.07
C PRO A 246 12.77 0.33 12.01
N ALA A 247 12.31 -0.23 10.90
CA ALA A 247 12.53 -1.64 10.58
C ALA A 247 13.93 -1.81 9.97
N VAL A 248 14.52 -2.98 10.18
CA VAL A 248 15.85 -3.33 9.65
C VAL A 248 15.75 -4.61 8.83
N VAL A 249 16.31 -4.57 7.62
CA VAL A 249 16.58 -5.76 6.81
C VAL A 249 18.07 -6.06 6.98
N PRO A 250 18.46 -7.16 7.66
CA PRO A 250 19.87 -7.49 7.88
C PRO A 250 20.64 -7.66 6.56
N ALA A 251 21.97 -7.48 6.59
CA ALA A 251 22.82 -7.79 5.45
C ALA A 251 22.63 -9.24 4.97
N GLY A 252 22.39 -9.44 3.67
CA GLY A 252 22.02 -10.73 3.06
C GLY A 252 20.68 -11.30 3.56
N GLY A 253 19.95 -10.55 4.38
CA GLY A 253 18.69 -10.91 4.98
C GLY A 253 17.50 -10.46 4.13
N SER A 254 16.31 -10.89 4.56
CA SER A 254 15.07 -10.61 3.84
C SER A 254 13.93 -10.20 4.77
N ARG A 255 13.04 -9.35 4.27
CA ARG A 255 11.75 -9.02 4.88
C ARG A 255 10.63 -9.58 4.02
N HIS A 256 9.74 -10.34 4.63
CA HIS A 256 8.60 -10.99 3.98
C HIS A 256 7.31 -10.24 4.35
N GLY A 257 6.42 -10.12 3.38
CA GLY A 257 5.11 -9.51 3.55
C GLY A 257 4.04 -10.34 2.84
N ARG A 258 2.90 -10.53 3.52
CA ARG A 258 1.69 -11.14 2.93
C ARG A 258 0.49 -10.33 3.40
N TYR A 259 -0.08 -9.55 2.49
CA TYR A 259 -1.15 -8.61 2.76
C TYR A 259 -2.40 -9.07 2.04
N GLN A 260 -3.54 -8.92 2.70
CA GLN A 260 -4.83 -9.31 2.17
C GLN A 260 -5.76 -8.11 2.21
N VAL A 261 -6.43 -7.84 1.08
CA VAL A 261 -7.45 -6.80 1.00
C VAL A 261 -8.72 -7.40 0.41
N TRP A 262 -9.79 -7.45 1.21
CA TRP A 262 -11.12 -7.73 0.68
C TRP A 262 -11.73 -6.44 0.16
N VAL A 263 -12.29 -6.51 -1.04
CA VAL A 263 -12.95 -5.42 -1.71
C VAL A 263 -14.39 -5.84 -1.95
N ALA A 264 -15.31 -5.22 -1.21
CA ALA A 264 -16.72 -5.57 -1.22
C ALA A 264 -17.61 -4.39 -1.66
N ASP A 265 -18.68 -4.72 -2.37
CA ASP A 265 -19.77 -3.78 -2.64
C ASP A 265 -20.55 -3.49 -1.35
N GLY A 266 -20.99 -2.23 -1.18
CA GLY A 266 -21.79 -1.81 -0.04
C GLY A 266 -20.99 -1.58 1.25
N THR A 267 -21.73 -1.21 2.30
CA THR A 267 -21.18 -0.95 3.64
C THR A 267 -21.39 -2.18 4.52
N LEU A 268 -20.31 -2.82 4.94
CA LEU A 268 -20.34 -3.93 5.90
C LEU A 268 -20.19 -3.43 7.33
N ASP A 269 -20.88 -4.07 8.27
CA ASP A 269 -20.68 -3.87 9.71
C ASP A 269 -19.58 -4.79 10.26
N ARG A 270 -19.33 -4.71 11.58
CA ARG A 270 -18.27 -5.49 12.25
C ARG A 270 -18.48 -6.99 12.13
N ASP A 271 -19.71 -7.47 12.24
CA ASP A 271 -20.02 -8.90 12.24
C ASP A 271 -19.88 -9.48 10.83
N ALA A 272 -20.33 -8.75 9.81
CA ALA A 272 -20.11 -9.09 8.41
C ALA A 272 -18.62 -9.10 8.06
N VAL A 273 -17.85 -8.09 8.51
CA VAL A 273 -16.39 -8.05 8.31
C VAL A 273 -15.71 -9.23 9.01
N ALA A 274 -16.07 -9.52 10.27
CA ALA A 274 -15.50 -10.65 11.01
C ALA A 274 -15.78 -11.99 10.31
N THR A 275 -16.96 -12.16 9.73
CA THR A 275 -17.32 -13.34 8.93
C THR A 275 -16.50 -13.40 7.64
N LEU A 276 -16.31 -12.27 6.96
CA LEU A 276 -15.57 -12.15 5.70
C LEU A 276 -14.08 -12.48 5.84
N VAL A 277 -13.46 -12.12 6.97
CA VAL A 277 -12.05 -12.46 7.24
C VAL A 277 -11.89 -13.88 7.77
N ALA A 278 -12.94 -14.48 8.33
CA ALA A 278 -12.92 -15.86 8.84
C ALA A 278 -13.12 -16.91 7.74
N THR A 279 -13.66 -16.54 6.57
CA THR A 279 -13.85 -17.44 5.42
C THR A 279 -12.56 -17.81 4.67
N VAL A 280 -11.40 -17.63 5.30
CA VAL A 280 -10.09 -17.97 4.73
C VAL A 280 -9.62 -19.33 5.28
N PRO A 281 -9.26 -20.30 4.42
CA PRO A 281 -8.39 -21.40 4.82
C PRO A 281 -6.94 -20.94 5.04
#